data_AF-A0A3D4FFJ7-F1
#
_entry.id   AF-A0A3D4FFJ7-F1
#
_cell.length_a   1.000
_cell.length_b   1.000
_cell.length_c   1.000
_cell.angle_alpha   90.00
_cell.angle_beta   90.00
_cell.angle_gamma   90.00
#
_symmetry.space_group_name_H-M   'P 1'
#
loop_
_entity.id
_entity.type
_entity.pdbx_description
1 polymer ?
#
loop_
_entity_poly.entity_id
_entity_poly.type
_entity_poly.pdbx_seq_one_letter_code
_entity_poly.pdbx_strand_id
1 'polypeptide(L)'
;KKLLAGNNRYETAVKVSSKWSKSDNIVLVNAMAIADALSATPFAKLKDAPILLTDSGKLTEATGKRIKELGAKNVFVVGGEGVISKDVVRELEQNGLKVERISGANRFETSVKVAEKLNPKKVAVV
;
A
#
# COMPACT_ATOMS: atom_id res chain seq x y z
N LYS A 1 1.57 -25.01 -9.22
CA LYS A 1 1.16 -23.81 -8.44
C LYS A 1 2.44 -23.20 -7.84
N LYS A 2 2.83 -21.97 -8.21
CA LYS A 2 4.08 -21.36 -7.72
C LYS A 2 3.84 -20.81 -6.31
N LEU A 3 4.65 -21.21 -5.33
CA LEU A 3 4.60 -20.64 -3.97
C LEU A 3 5.09 -19.19 -4.03
N LEU A 4 4.30 -18.25 -3.52
CA LEU A 4 4.68 -16.85 -3.39
C LEU A 4 4.88 -16.54 -1.91
N ALA A 5 6.08 -16.86 -1.41
CA ALA A 5 6.47 -16.64 -0.03
C ALA A 5 7.92 -16.15 0.03
N GLY A 6 8.21 -15.29 1.00
CA GLY A 6 9.57 -14.88 1.37
C GLY A 6 9.86 -15.23 2.83
N ASN A 7 11.03 -14.82 3.33
CA ASN A 7 11.44 -15.12 4.71
C ASN A 7 10.64 -14.34 5.76
N ASN A 8 9.96 -13.28 5.33
CA ASN A 8 9.13 -12.44 6.18
C ASN A 8 7.94 -11.88 5.37
N ARG A 9 7.06 -11.12 6.06
CA ARG A 9 5.85 -10.53 5.46
C ARG A 9 6.15 -9.53 4.34
N TYR A 10 7.24 -8.75 4.45
CA TYR A 10 7.64 -7.76 3.45
C TYR A 10 8.09 -8.45 2.16
N GLU A 11 8.97 -9.44 2.27
CA GLU A 11 9.43 -10.24 1.12
C GLU A 11 8.28 -11.03 0.50
N THR A 12 7.36 -11.54 1.31
CA THR A 12 6.16 -12.20 0.79
C THR A 12 5.31 -11.22 -0.02
N ALA A 13 5.09 -9.99 0.46
CA ALA A 13 4.40 -8.96 -0.30
C ALA A 13 5.14 -8.61 -1.61
N VAL A 14 6.47 -8.53 -1.58
CA VAL A 14 7.30 -8.35 -2.78
C VAL A 14 7.12 -9.52 -3.76
N LYS A 15 7.12 -10.77 -3.29
CA LYS A 15 6.87 -11.95 -4.13
C LYS A 15 5.46 -11.96 -4.70
N VAL A 16 4.45 -11.55 -3.95
CA VAL A 16 3.08 -11.41 -4.45
C VAL A 16 3.00 -10.32 -5.53
N SER A 17 3.73 -9.21 -5.33
CA SER A 17 3.82 -8.12 -6.31
C SER A 17 4.53 -8.52 -7.61
N SER A 18 5.19 -9.69 -7.68
CA SER A 18 5.84 -10.18 -8.90
C SER A 18 4.87 -10.46 -10.05
N LYS A 19 3.56 -10.47 -9.78
CA LYS A 19 2.53 -10.47 -10.83
C LYS A 19 2.54 -9.20 -11.68
N TRP A 20 3.07 -8.09 -11.16
CA TRP A 20 3.25 -6.84 -11.89
C TRP A 20 4.69 -6.74 -12.39
N SER A 21 4.87 -6.62 -13.70
CA SER A 21 6.17 -6.32 -14.30
C SER A 21 6.52 -4.84 -14.19
N LYS A 22 5.51 -3.97 -14.29
CA LYS A 22 5.54 -2.54 -14.01
C LYS A 22 4.23 -2.12 -13.37
N SER A 23 4.25 -1.06 -12.57
CA SER A 23 3.04 -0.44 -12.04
C SER A 23 3.30 1.03 -11.72
N ASP A 24 2.51 1.94 -12.30
CA ASP A 24 2.59 3.37 -11.96
C ASP A 24 2.09 3.66 -10.53
N ASN A 25 1.24 2.78 -9.99
CA ASN A 25 0.56 2.95 -8.71
C ASN A 25 0.99 1.86 -7.73
N ILE A 26 1.19 2.22 -6.46
CA ILE A 26 1.46 1.26 -5.38
C ILE A 26 0.57 1.62 -4.20
N VAL A 27 0.03 0.61 -3.52
CA VAL A 27 -0.64 0.78 -2.23
C VAL A 27 0.32 0.35 -1.13
N LEU A 28 0.62 1.27 -0.21
CA LEU A 28 1.52 1.03 0.92
C LEU A 28 0.71 0.97 2.21
N VAL A 29 0.87 -0.12 2.94
CA VAL A 29 0.19 -0.36 4.23
C VAL A 29 1.21 -0.76 5.28
N ASN A 30 0.90 -0.52 6.55
CA ASN A 30 1.76 -0.96 7.64
C ASN A 30 1.62 -2.48 7.82
N ALA A 31 2.74 -3.16 8.00
CA ALA A 31 2.80 -4.60 8.08
C ALA A 31 2.08 -5.21 9.32
N MET A 32 1.84 -4.41 10.35
CA MET A 32 1.11 -4.74 11.58
C MET A 32 -0.35 -4.26 11.56
N ALA A 33 -0.73 -3.36 10.65
CA ALA A 33 -2.09 -2.84 10.51
C ALA A 33 -2.89 -3.64 9.48
N ILE A 34 -3.13 -4.92 9.79
CA ILE A 34 -3.78 -5.87 8.86
C ILE A 34 -5.19 -5.40 8.44
N ALA A 35 -5.93 -4.75 9.34
CA ALA A 35 -7.28 -4.24 9.04
C ALA A 35 -7.27 -3.19 7.92
N ASP A 36 -6.27 -2.29 7.92
CA ASP A 36 -6.11 -1.26 6.88
C ASP A 36 -5.66 -1.90 5.55
N ALA A 37 -4.85 -2.96 5.61
CA ALA A 37 -4.44 -3.71 4.43
C ALA A 37 -5.63 -4.44 3.75
N LEU A 38 -6.54 -5.00 4.56
CA LEU A 38 -7.74 -5.66 4.05
C LEU A 38 -8.69 -4.67 3.37
N SER A 39 -8.97 -3.54 4.01
CA SER A 39 -9.84 -2.51 3.44
C SER A 39 -9.25 -1.86 2.19
N ALA A 40 -7.92 -1.80 2.07
CA ALA A 40 -7.24 -1.29 0.89
C ALA A 40 -7.30 -2.23 -0.33
N THR A 41 -7.66 -3.51 -0.17
CA THR A 41 -7.58 -4.51 -1.25
C THR A 41 -8.44 -4.18 -2.48
N PRO A 42 -9.73 -3.81 -2.34
CA PRO A 42 -10.53 -3.39 -3.48
C PRO A 42 -9.96 -2.15 -4.17
N PHE A 43 -9.39 -1.21 -3.40
CA PHE A 43 -8.80 0.01 -3.93
C PHE A 43 -7.51 -0.27 -4.72
N ALA A 44 -6.66 -1.14 -4.19
CA ALA A 44 -5.47 -1.62 -4.89
C ALA A 44 -5.85 -2.27 -6.22
N LYS A 45 -6.92 -3.08 -6.24
CA LYS A 45 -7.43 -3.67 -7.48
C LYS A 45 -7.98 -2.64 -8.47
N LEU A 46 -8.70 -1.63 -7.99
CA LEU A 46 -9.21 -0.55 -8.84
C LEU A 46 -8.09 0.29 -9.48
N LYS A 47 -6.96 0.44 -8.78
CA LYS A 47 -5.77 1.17 -9.26
C LYS A 47 -4.77 0.31 -10.02
N ASP A 48 -5.07 -0.97 -10.21
CA ASP A 48 -4.16 -2.00 -10.71
C ASP A 48 -2.77 -1.93 -10.05
N ALA A 49 -2.78 -1.82 -8.72
CA ALA A 49 -1.60 -1.56 -7.90
C ALA A 49 -1.29 -2.77 -7.01
N PRO A 50 -0.02 -3.17 -6.88
CA PRO A 50 0.37 -4.11 -5.84
C PRO A 50 0.29 -3.45 -4.46
N ILE A 51 -0.04 -4.28 -3.46
CA ILE A 51 0.05 -3.91 -2.05
C ILE A 51 1.44 -4.28 -1.54
N LEU A 52 2.17 -3.30 -1.03
CA LEU A 52 3.45 -3.48 -0.36
C LEU A 52 3.35 -3.09 1.11
N LEU A 53 4.25 -3.65 1.92
CA LEU A 53 4.26 -3.47 3.37
C LEU A 53 5.41 -2.57 3.82
N THR A 54 5.18 -1.77 4.84
CA THR A 54 6.22 -0.96 5.51
C THR A 54 6.15 -1.12 7.02
N ASP A 55 7.24 -0.78 7.70
CA ASP A 55 7.21 -0.54 9.13
C ASP A 55 6.63 0.85 9.42
N SER A 56 6.27 1.09 10.68
CA SER A 56 5.65 2.35 11.10
C SER A 56 6.57 3.55 10.90
N GLY A 57 7.85 3.42 11.23
CA GLY A 57 8.81 4.52 11.17
C GLY A 57 9.75 4.49 9.97
N LYS A 58 9.78 3.40 9.20
CA LYS A 58 10.82 3.18 8.19
C LYS A 58 10.30 2.38 7.00
N LEU A 59 10.67 2.80 5.79
CA LEU A 59 10.49 1.99 4.60
C LEU A 59 11.51 0.84 4.60
N THR A 60 11.04 -0.40 4.50
CA THR A 60 11.96 -1.54 4.42
C THR A 60 12.69 -1.54 3.09
N GLU A 61 13.94 -1.98 3.08
CA GLU A 61 14.76 -2.03 1.87
C GLU A 61 14.10 -2.88 0.77
N ALA A 62 13.49 -4.00 1.15
CA ALA A 62 12.77 -4.88 0.23
C ALA A 62 11.61 -4.15 -0.49
N THR A 63 10.82 -3.37 0.26
CA THR A 63 9.72 -2.59 -0.31
C THR A 63 10.23 -1.42 -1.15
N GLY A 64 11.20 -0.65 -0.65
CA GLY A 64 11.78 0.47 -1.39
C GLY A 64 12.41 0.05 -2.73
N LYS A 65 13.16 -1.06 -2.73
CA LYS A 65 13.72 -1.64 -3.96
C LYS A 65 12.61 -2.04 -4.93
N ARG A 66 11.56 -2.70 -4.44
CA ARG A 66 10.46 -3.15 -5.28
C ARG A 66 9.67 -1.99 -5.90
N ILE A 67 9.47 -0.89 -5.16
CA ILE A 67 8.84 0.34 -5.66
C ILE A 67 9.63 0.88 -6.88
N LYS A 68 10.97 0.91 -6.77
CA LYS A 68 11.86 1.35 -7.87
C LYS A 68 11.81 0.40 -9.06
N GLU A 69 11.86 -0.91 -8.84
CA GLU A 69 11.76 -1.93 -9.90
C GLU A 69 10.46 -1.84 -10.69
N LEU A 70 9.34 -1.53 -10.02
CA LEU A 70 8.04 -1.38 -10.65
C LEU A 70 7.92 -0.10 -11.49
N GLY A 71 8.84 0.86 -11.31
CA GLY A 71 8.78 2.16 -11.97
C GLY A 71 7.61 3.01 -11.50
N ALA A 72 7.21 2.86 -10.23
CA ALA A 72 6.04 3.54 -9.70
C ALA A 72 6.23 5.06 -9.66
N LYS A 73 5.10 5.77 -9.80
CA LYS A 73 5.01 7.23 -9.74
C LYS A 73 4.14 7.69 -8.60
N ASN A 74 3.11 6.91 -8.27
CA ASN A 74 2.14 7.23 -7.23
C ASN A 74 2.17 6.17 -6.14
N VAL A 75 2.21 6.60 -4.88
CA VAL A 75 2.11 5.73 -3.71
C VAL A 75 0.93 6.17 -2.86
N PHE A 76 -0.03 5.27 -2.70
CA PHE A 76 -1.20 5.46 -1.84
C PHE A 76 -0.91 4.85 -0.48
N VAL A 77 -0.70 5.68 0.53
CA VAL A 77 -0.41 5.25 1.91
C VAL A 77 -1.74 5.08 2.63
N VAL A 78 -2.10 3.85 2.97
CA VAL A 78 -3.33 3.57 3.73
C VAL A 78 -2.98 3.35 5.20
N GLY A 79 -3.43 4.28 6.03
CA GLY A 79 -3.13 4.31 7.46
C GLY A 79 -2.76 5.71 7.96
N GLY A 80 -3.16 6.01 9.20
CA GLY A 80 -2.87 7.29 9.84
C GLY A 80 -1.40 7.47 10.21
N GLU A 81 -1.05 8.68 10.68
CA GLU A 81 0.33 9.03 11.05
C GLU A 81 0.89 8.19 12.22
N GLY A 82 0.02 7.75 13.12
CA GLY A 82 0.39 6.85 14.23
C GLY A 82 0.73 5.42 13.79
N VAL A 83 0.36 5.06 12.55
CA VAL A 83 0.59 3.73 11.97
C VAL A 83 1.69 3.77 10.91
N ILE A 84 1.74 4.82 10.09
CA ILE A 84 2.82 5.08 9.14
C ILE A 84 3.27 6.52 9.35
N SER A 85 4.49 6.72 9.82
CA SER A 85 5.02 8.02 10.18
C SER A 85 5.12 8.96 8.99
N LYS A 86 5.31 10.26 9.27
CA LYS A 86 5.61 11.25 8.23
C LYS A 86 6.95 11.00 7.56
N ASP A 87 7.89 10.38 8.26
CA ASP A 87 9.24 10.17 7.73
C ASP A 87 9.25 9.17 6.59
N VAL A 88 8.41 8.12 6.65
CA VAL A 88 8.21 7.20 5.52
C VAL A 88 7.63 7.94 4.30
N VAL A 89 6.66 8.83 4.52
CA VAL A 89 6.07 9.63 3.44
C VAL A 89 7.11 10.56 2.82
N ARG A 90 7.89 11.26 3.65
CA ARG A 90 8.97 12.14 3.20
C ARG A 90 10.03 11.37 2.42
N GLU A 91 10.41 10.18 2.88
CA GLU A 91 11.37 9.32 2.18
C GLU A 91 10.85 8.96 0.77
N LEU A 92 9.57 8.64 0.63
CA LEU A 92 8.95 8.34 -0.67
C LEU A 92 8.91 9.58 -1.58
N GLU A 93 8.54 10.75 -1.04
CA GLU A 93 8.52 12.01 -1.78
C GLU A 93 9.92 12.43 -2.24
N GLN A 94 10.94 12.27 -1.40
CA GLN A 94 12.34 12.51 -1.74
C GLN A 94 12.85 11.57 -2.85
N ASN A 95 12.29 10.37 -2.96
CA ASN A 95 12.53 9.46 -4.08
C ASN A 95 11.78 9.87 -5.37
N GLY A 96 11.11 11.02 -5.39
CA GLY A 96 10.41 11.56 -6.57
C GLY A 96 9.00 10.99 -6.78
N LEU A 97 8.42 10.33 -5.78
CA LEU A 97 7.10 9.72 -5.85
C LEU A 97 6.02 10.70 -5.39
N LYS A 98 4.85 10.65 -6.02
CA LYS A 98 3.66 11.35 -5.55
C LYS A 98 2.98 10.51 -4.48
N VAL A 99 2.92 11.02 -3.25
CA VAL A 99 2.34 10.27 -2.14
C VAL A 99 0.97 10.84 -1.79
N GLU A 100 -0.04 9.96 -1.71
CA GLU A 100 -1.38 10.31 -1.24
C GLU A 100 -1.72 9.45 -0.02
N ARG A 101 -2.03 10.09 1.11
CA ARG A 101 -2.42 9.37 2.33
C ARG A 101 -3.94 9.24 2.41
N ILE A 102 -4.41 8.02 2.66
CA ILE A 102 -5.81 7.68 2.92
C ILE A 102 -5.91 7.18 4.36
N SER A 103 -6.46 8.00 5.25
CA SER A 103 -6.57 7.67 6.68
C SER A 103 -7.74 8.37 7.36
N GLY A 104 -8.45 7.65 8.23
CA GLY A 104 -9.42 8.19 9.18
C GLY A 104 -8.84 8.31 10.60
N ALA A 105 -9.61 8.85 11.55
CA ALA A 105 -9.22 8.90 12.96
C ALA A 105 -9.14 7.49 13.59
N ASN A 106 -9.83 6.52 13.00
CA ASN A 106 -9.82 5.12 13.40
C ASN A 106 -9.94 4.19 12.18
N ARG A 107 -9.80 2.88 12.40
CA ARG A 107 -9.86 1.84 11.36
C ARG A 107 -11.17 1.82 10.56
N PHE A 108 -12.28 2.21 11.18
CA PHE A 108 -13.60 2.25 10.52
C PHE A 108 -13.65 3.44 9.56
N GLU A 109 -13.22 4.62 10.01
CA GLU A 109 -13.12 5.79 9.16
C GLU A 109 -12.11 5.63 8.02
N THR A 110 -10.97 4.98 8.26
CA THR A 110 -10.03 4.64 7.17
C THR A 110 -10.75 3.79 6.11
N SER A 111 -11.52 2.80 6.54
CA SER A 111 -12.28 1.93 5.62
C SER A 111 -13.34 2.72 4.84
N VAL A 112 -14.04 3.66 5.49
CA VAL A 112 -15.01 4.55 4.83
C VAL A 112 -14.31 5.43 3.79
N LYS A 113 -13.17 6.06 4.13
CA LYS A 113 -12.42 6.90 3.19
C LYS A 113 -11.87 6.10 2.01
N VAL A 114 -11.41 4.87 2.24
CA VAL A 114 -11.04 3.97 1.15
C VAL A 114 -12.25 3.65 0.26
N ALA A 115 -13.43 3.43 0.86
CA ALA A 115 -14.67 3.18 0.12
C ALA A 115 -15.14 4.41 -0.68
N GLU A 116 -15.02 5.63 -0.16
CA GLU A 116 -15.30 6.86 -0.90
C GLU A 116 -14.42 6.97 -2.16
N LYS A 117 -13.14 6.58 -2.05
CA LYS A 117 -12.19 6.56 -3.18
C LYS A 117 -12.51 5.49 -4.22
N LEU A 118 -13.32 4.48 -3.88
CA LEU A 118 -13.77 3.43 -4.81
C LEU A 118 -14.91 3.88 -5.74
N ASN A 119 -15.48 5.06 -5.51
CA ASN A 119 -16.63 5.61 -6.21
C ASN A 119 -17.93 4.79 -5.93
N PRO A 120 -18.96 5.37 -5.27
CA PRO A 120 -20.10 4.62 -4.73
C PRO A 120 -21.02 3.96 -5.77
N LYS A 121 -20.82 4.20 -7.08
CA LYS A 121 -21.66 3.64 -8.15
C LYS A 121 -21.23 2.27 -8.68
N LYS A 122 -20.08 1.71 -8.27
CA LYS A 122 -19.55 0.48 -8.88
C LYS A 122 -19.11 -0.65 -7.95
N VAL A 123 -19.16 -0.49 -6.63
CA VAL A 123 -18.63 -1.53 -5.73
C VAL A 123 -19.61 -1.81 -4.59
N ALA A 124 -20.49 -2.79 -4.81
CA ALA A 124 -21.10 -3.51 -3.71
C ALA A 124 -20.05 -4.47 -3.15
N VAL A 125 -19.70 -4.31 -1.86
CA VAL A 125 -18.86 -5.26 -1.13
C VAL A 125 -19.79 -6.05 -0.23
N VAL A 126 -19.89 -7.36 -0.48
CA VAL A 126 -20.49 -8.37 0.42
C VAL A 126 -19.39 -8.90 1.33
#